data_AF-A0A1G4ARX8-F1
#
_entry.id   AF-A0A1G4ARX8-F1
#
_cell.length_a   1.000
_cell.length_b   1.000
_cell.length_c   1.000
_cell.angle_alpha   90.00
_cell.angle_beta   90.00
_cell.angle_gamma   90.00
#
_symmetry.space_group_name_H-M   'P 1'
#
loop_
_entity.id
_entity.type
_entity.pdbx_description
1 polymer ?
#
loop_
_entity_poly.entity_id
_entity_poly.type
_entity_poly.pdbx_seq_one_letter_code
_entity_poly.pdbx_strand_id
1 'polypeptide(L)'
;MTEPIIPIMSANSVPISGLAELEKHLDDLVASPETPLEPKLLDDVELQLNETNIPPLLPRLLPLLTTILKTTPHDPKQIVSLTIKLLSPVPFTQTLQLADESSLITALRSPSPHANLLALAILAKASASPSDAAILSLMPRVVEELLRRWLSAPQVEVGERASRVLGDLLDIDCELPPPSSLPTLTATEIVRRRAPGQGRMWQRIFHDKELFGLVLSLAKGQDPSPTADGESVTLSERQLSLAQGRILRLLPRLASLNIIEVGISQFPELTGSPEVGLLQLAALHMVDKTDTLMHLNLIDFFETLLSVMRVVEHSHRTMGILKDLVKQATRDDNLLKNALGSLPNRTVPEESESLRTFIRDVLA
;
A
#
# COMPACT_ATOMS: atom_id res chain seq x y z
N MET A 1 -27.26 -26.43 -48.89
CA MET A 1 -27.17 -24.97 -48.73
C MET A 1 -27.61 -24.67 -47.32
N THR A 2 -26.65 -24.61 -46.41
CA THR A 2 -26.85 -24.35 -44.98
C THR A 2 -26.47 -22.90 -44.75
N GLU A 3 -27.45 -22.08 -44.38
CA GLU A 3 -27.25 -20.68 -44.01
C GLU A 3 -26.33 -20.59 -42.78
N PRO A 4 -25.40 -19.63 -42.74
CA PRO A 4 -24.60 -19.39 -41.56
C PRO A 4 -25.46 -18.66 -40.52
N ILE A 5 -25.69 -19.31 -39.40
CA ILE A 5 -26.27 -18.72 -38.19
C ILE A 5 -25.24 -17.70 -37.66
N ILE A 6 -25.52 -16.42 -37.85
CA ILE A 6 -24.79 -15.33 -37.21
C ILE A 6 -25.18 -15.35 -35.73
N PRO A 7 -24.25 -15.50 -34.78
CA PRO A 7 -24.57 -15.37 -33.36
C PRO A 7 -24.98 -13.92 -33.08
N ILE A 8 -26.23 -13.75 -32.66
CA ILE A 8 -26.76 -12.48 -32.17
C ILE A 8 -25.92 -12.10 -30.95
N MET A 9 -25.17 -11.00 -31.06
CA MET A 9 -24.44 -10.38 -29.97
C MET A 9 -25.42 -10.09 -28.82
N SER A 10 -25.16 -10.64 -27.64
CA SER A 10 -25.98 -10.45 -26.44
C SER A 10 -26.07 -8.96 -26.06
N ALA A 11 -27.18 -8.34 -26.44
CA ALA A 11 -27.53 -6.94 -26.18
C ALA A 11 -28.05 -6.72 -24.75
N ASN A 12 -27.20 -6.94 -23.74
CA ASN A 12 -27.55 -6.69 -22.33
C ASN A 12 -26.67 -5.60 -21.66
N SER A 13 -26.00 -4.74 -22.42
CA SER A 13 -25.34 -3.57 -21.84
C SER A 13 -26.32 -2.41 -21.73
N VAL A 14 -26.55 -1.93 -20.50
CA VAL A 14 -27.26 -0.68 -20.25
C VAL A 14 -26.63 0.44 -21.12
N PRO A 15 -27.40 1.19 -21.92
CA PRO A 15 -26.85 2.24 -22.77
C PRO A 15 -26.20 3.33 -21.89
N ILE A 16 -24.98 3.72 -22.24
CA ILE A 16 -24.24 4.78 -21.55
C ILE A 16 -24.48 6.10 -22.29
N SER A 17 -25.12 7.04 -21.61
CA SER A 17 -25.34 8.39 -22.13
C SER A 17 -24.00 9.12 -22.25
N GLY A 18 -23.78 9.82 -23.37
CA GLY A 18 -22.56 10.59 -23.62
C GLY A 18 -21.34 9.77 -24.08
N LEU A 19 -21.44 8.44 -24.23
CA LEU A 19 -20.29 7.62 -24.63
C LEU A 19 -19.72 8.00 -26.00
N ALA A 20 -20.59 8.24 -27.00
CA ALA A 20 -20.14 8.63 -28.34
C ALA A 20 -19.49 10.02 -28.35
N GLU A 21 -19.99 10.92 -27.49
CA GLU A 21 -19.42 12.26 -27.30
C GLU A 21 -18.06 12.17 -26.63
N LEU A 22 -17.91 11.31 -25.61
CA LEU A 22 -16.64 11.04 -24.95
C LEU A 22 -15.62 10.46 -25.93
N GLU A 23 -15.98 9.45 -26.72
CA GLU A 23 -15.06 8.87 -27.70
C GLU A 23 -14.53 9.90 -28.67
N LYS A 24 -15.43 10.72 -29.22
CA LYS A 24 -15.05 11.83 -30.10
C LYS A 24 -14.11 12.81 -29.38
N HIS A 25 -14.42 13.18 -28.14
CA HIS A 25 -13.59 14.09 -27.36
C HIS A 25 -12.19 13.50 -27.09
N LEU A 26 -12.09 12.20 -26.80
CA LEU A 26 -10.82 11.51 -26.62
C LEU A 26 -10.02 11.44 -27.93
N ASP A 27 -10.67 11.21 -29.07
CA ASP A 27 -10.02 11.26 -30.39
C ASP A 27 -9.49 12.68 -30.69
N ASP A 28 -10.26 13.73 -30.38
CA ASP A 28 -9.86 15.12 -30.55
C ASP A 28 -8.64 15.47 -29.66
N LEU A 29 -8.57 14.93 -28.43
CA LEU A 29 -7.41 15.08 -27.53
C LEU A 29 -6.18 14.32 -28.03
N VAL A 30 -6.35 13.14 -28.61
CA VAL A 30 -5.24 12.38 -29.23
C VAL A 30 -4.70 13.13 -30.44
N ALA A 31 -5.58 13.70 -31.28
CA ALA A 31 -5.19 14.47 -32.45
C ALA A 31 -4.57 15.83 -32.08
N SER A 32 -5.07 16.48 -31.02
CA SER A 32 -4.65 17.79 -30.54
C SER A 32 -4.59 17.81 -29.01
N PRO A 33 -3.41 17.51 -28.41
CA PRO A 33 -3.25 17.44 -26.95
C PRO A 33 -3.59 18.74 -26.20
N GLU A 34 -3.50 19.88 -26.87
CA GLU A 34 -3.83 21.20 -26.31
C GLU A 34 -5.35 21.43 -26.16
N THR A 35 -6.19 20.57 -26.74
CA THR A 35 -7.65 20.68 -26.62
C THR A 35 -8.05 20.67 -25.14
N PRO A 36 -8.86 21.63 -24.65
CA PRO A 36 -9.30 21.66 -23.26
C PRO A 36 -10.10 20.41 -22.89
N LEU A 37 -9.79 19.80 -21.74
CA LEU A 37 -10.56 18.68 -21.20
C LEU A 37 -11.99 19.11 -20.83
N GLU A 38 -12.97 18.26 -21.13
CA GLU A 38 -14.37 18.42 -20.71
C GLU A 38 -14.69 17.56 -19.47
N PRO A 39 -14.37 18.03 -18.24
CA PRO A 39 -14.42 17.19 -17.05
C PRO A 39 -15.81 16.61 -16.76
N LYS A 40 -16.88 17.37 -17.03
CA LYS A 40 -18.26 16.90 -16.83
C LYS A 40 -18.60 15.68 -17.69
N LEU A 41 -18.13 15.66 -18.94
CA LEU A 41 -18.36 14.56 -19.86
C LEU A 41 -17.67 13.28 -19.36
N LEU A 42 -16.43 13.40 -18.88
CA LEU A 42 -15.70 12.28 -18.30
C LEU A 42 -16.39 11.77 -17.03
N ASP A 43 -16.76 12.67 -16.12
CA ASP A 43 -17.41 12.32 -14.85
C ASP A 43 -18.78 11.65 -15.08
N ASP A 44 -19.61 12.20 -15.97
CA ASP A 44 -20.95 11.68 -16.27
C ASP A 44 -20.88 10.27 -16.88
N VAL A 45 -19.91 10.00 -17.75
CA VAL A 45 -19.69 8.66 -18.30
C VAL A 45 -19.12 7.72 -17.22
N GLU A 46 -18.14 8.17 -16.44
CA GLU A 46 -17.52 7.37 -15.37
C GLU A 46 -18.56 6.86 -14.35
N LEU A 47 -19.51 7.72 -13.96
CA LEU A 47 -20.59 7.38 -13.01
C LEU A 47 -21.51 6.25 -13.51
N GLN A 48 -21.60 6.06 -14.83
CA GLN A 48 -22.41 5.02 -15.44
C GLN A 48 -21.63 3.68 -15.61
N LEU A 49 -20.32 3.67 -15.38
CA LEU A 49 -19.48 2.48 -15.54
C LEU A 49 -19.62 1.48 -14.39
N ASN A 50 -19.79 0.21 -14.75
CA ASN A 50 -19.90 -0.92 -13.85
C ASN A 50 -19.23 -2.18 -14.45
N GLU A 51 -19.13 -3.23 -13.66
CA GLU A 51 -18.41 -4.45 -14.04
C GLU A 51 -18.96 -5.15 -15.30
N THR A 52 -20.23 -4.91 -15.67
CA THR A 52 -20.85 -5.54 -16.85
C THR A 52 -20.66 -4.75 -18.13
N ASN A 53 -20.60 -3.40 -18.04
CA ASN A 53 -20.44 -2.54 -19.21
C ASN A 53 -19.00 -2.11 -19.49
N ILE A 54 -18.07 -2.25 -18.54
CA ILE A 54 -16.64 -1.93 -18.75
C ILE A 54 -15.97 -2.85 -19.80
N PRO A 55 -16.11 -4.20 -19.76
CA PRO A 55 -15.37 -5.09 -20.65
C PRO A 55 -15.45 -4.74 -22.16
N PRO A 56 -16.62 -4.42 -22.75
CA PRO A 56 -16.69 -4.04 -24.17
C PRO A 56 -16.07 -2.66 -24.48
N LEU A 57 -15.86 -1.81 -23.48
CA LEU A 57 -15.29 -0.47 -23.66
C LEU A 57 -13.77 -0.45 -23.57
N LEU A 58 -13.17 -1.43 -22.89
CA LEU A 58 -11.72 -1.52 -22.73
C LEU A 58 -10.94 -1.38 -24.05
N PRO A 59 -11.22 -2.16 -25.12
CA PRO A 59 -10.47 -2.04 -26.37
C PRO A 59 -10.69 -0.70 -27.09
N ARG A 60 -11.75 0.05 -26.77
CA ARG A 60 -12.11 1.32 -27.41
C ARG A 60 -11.47 2.51 -26.70
N LEU A 61 -11.64 2.59 -25.38
CA LEU A 61 -11.25 3.76 -24.59
C LEU A 61 -9.82 3.69 -24.07
N LEU A 62 -9.34 2.51 -23.68
CA LEU A 62 -8.06 2.38 -22.97
C LEU A 62 -6.84 2.78 -23.81
N PRO A 63 -6.77 2.47 -25.13
CA PRO A 63 -5.67 2.95 -25.98
C PRO A 63 -5.64 4.48 -26.10
N LEU A 64 -6.81 5.13 -26.21
CA LEU A 64 -6.94 6.59 -26.29
C LEU A 64 -6.47 7.23 -24.99
N LEU A 65 -6.98 6.78 -23.85
CA LEU A 65 -6.60 7.29 -22.53
C LEU A 65 -5.10 7.13 -22.26
N THR A 66 -4.53 5.98 -22.61
CA THR A 66 -3.08 5.73 -22.47
C THR A 66 -2.25 6.70 -23.31
N THR A 67 -2.73 7.05 -24.51
CA THR A 67 -2.07 8.02 -25.38
C THR A 67 -2.16 9.42 -24.78
N ILE A 68 -3.35 9.84 -24.35
CA ILE A 68 -3.59 11.15 -23.74
C ILE A 68 -2.75 11.35 -22.48
N LEU A 69 -2.66 10.34 -21.60
CA LEU A 69 -1.85 10.39 -20.39
C LEU A 69 -0.35 10.64 -20.65
N LYS A 70 0.14 10.30 -21.85
CA LYS A 70 1.54 10.50 -22.25
C LYS A 70 1.80 11.85 -22.91
N THR A 71 0.76 12.50 -23.44
CA THR A 71 0.90 13.69 -24.31
C THR A 71 0.22 14.94 -23.76
N THR A 72 -0.73 14.81 -22.83
CA THR A 72 -1.55 15.94 -22.41
C THR A 72 -0.74 16.96 -21.59
N PRO A 73 -0.86 18.27 -21.90
CA PRO A 73 -0.32 19.35 -21.07
C PRO A 73 -1.24 19.73 -19.91
N HIS A 74 -2.49 19.23 -19.91
CA HIS A 74 -3.52 19.56 -18.92
C HIS A 74 -3.41 18.71 -17.67
N ASP A 75 -4.12 19.10 -16.59
CA ASP A 75 -4.23 18.26 -15.39
C ASP A 75 -4.87 16.91 -15.74
N PRO A 76 -4.15 15.78 -15.57
CA PRO A 76 -4.64 14.48 -16.02
C PRO A 76 -5.69 13.85 -15.07
N LYS A 77 -6.14 14.57 -14.04
CA LYS A 77 -7.02 14.06 -12.97
C LYS A 77 -8.21 13.23 -13.48
N GLN A 78 -9.05 13.79 -14.36
CA GLN A 78 -10.27 13.12 -14.83
C GLN A 78 -9.95 11.93 -15.74
N ILE A 79 -8.93 12.07 -16.59
CA ILE A 79 -8.44 10.98 -17.44
C ILE A 79 -7.93 9.82 -16.57
N VAL A 80 -7.18 10.12 -15.51
CA VAL A 80 -6.70 9.13 -14.54
C VAL A 80 -7.85 8.44 -13.82
N SER A 81 -8.86 9.19 -13.34
CA SER A 81 -10.02 8.63 -12.64
C SER A 81 -10.76 7.61 -13.50
N LEU A 82 -11.09 8.01 -14.73
CA LEU A 82 -11.73 7.14 -15.72
C LEU A 82 -10.86 5.93 -16.07
N THR A 83 -9.55 6.11 -16.20
CA THR A 83 -8.60 5.02 -16.47
C THR A 83 -8.56 4.01 -15.32
N ILE A 84 -8.51 4.48 -14.06
CA ILE A 84 -8.57 3.61 -12.88
C ILE A 84 -9.88 2.81 -12.87
N LYS A 85 -11.01 3.47 -13.14
CA LYS A 85 -12.33 2.83 -13.20
C LYS A 85 -12.38 1.74 -14.28
N LEU A 86 -11.92 2.05 -15.49
CA LEU A 86 -11.85 1.09 -16.61
C LEU A 86 -10.90 -0.07 -16.32
N LEU A 87 -9.77 0.19 -15.68
CA LEU A 87 -8.83 -0.88 -15.32
C LEU A 87 -9.37 -1.77 -14.19
N SER A 88 -10.36 -1.35 -13.41
CA SER A 88 -10.87 -2.10 -12.24
C SER A 88 -11.07 -3.61 -12.48
N PRO A 89 -11.80 -4.07 -13.52
CA PRO A 89 -11.99 -5.51 -13.79
C PRO A 89 -10.80 -6.20 -14.48
N VAL A 90 -9.78 -5.45 -14.93
CA VAL A 90 -8.63 -6.02 -15.66
C VAL A 90 -7.66 -6.70 -14.69
N PRO A 91 -7.25 -7.97 -14.91
CA PRO A 91 -6.25 -8.66 -14.10
C PRO A 91 -4.88 -7.98 -14.15
N PHE A 92 -4.03 -8.24 -13.15
CA PHE A 92 -2.71 -7.63 -13.04
C PHE A 92 -1.83 -7.89 -14.27
N THR A 93 -1.70 -9.15 -14.69
CA THR A 93 -0.88 -9.55 -15.84
C THR A 93 -1.34 -8.93 -17.16
N GLN A 94 -2.64 -8.79 -17.37
CA GLN A 94 -3.18 -8.09 -18.54
C GLN A 94 -2.91 -6.58 -18.46
N THR A 95 -2.96 -5.99 -17.27
CA THR A 95 -2.62 -4.57 -17.07
C THR A 95 -1.16 -4.29 -17.40
N LEU A 96 -0.24 -5.21 -17.08
CA LEU A 96 1.19 -5.08 -17.42
C LEU A 96 1.48 -5.11 -18.93
N GLN A 97 0.59 -5.67 -19.75
CA GLN A 97 0.71 -5.59 -21.21
C GLN A 97 0.45 -4.17 -21.74
N LEU A 98 -0.23 -3.34 -20.95
CA LEU A 98 -0.61 -1.97 -21.30
C LEU A 98 0.31 -0.93 -20.64
N ALA A 99 0.67 -1.19 -19.38
CA ALA A 99 1.61 -0.39 -18.59
C ALA A 99 2.82 -1.25 -18.24
N ASP A 100 3.85 -1.16 -19.08
CA ASP A 100 5.11 -1.85 -18.86
C ASP A 100 5.86 -1.31 -17.62
N GLU A 101 6.92 -2.01 -17.23
CA GLU A 101 7.73 -1.66 -16.06
C GLU A 101 8.23 -0.20 -16.10
N SER A 102 8.64 0.26 -17.28
CA SER A 102 9.15 1.62 -17.47
C SER A 102 8.08 2.70 -17.28
N SER A 103 6.85 2.43 -17.75
CA SER A 103 5.69 3.31 -17.54
C SER A 103 5.31 3.39 -16.06
N LEU A 104 5.33 2.27 -15.34
CA LEU A 104 5.04 2.24 -13.90
C LEU A 104 6.08 3.03 -13.10
N ILE A 105 7.37 2.86 -13.38
CA ILE A 105 8.45 3.63 -12.75
C ILE A 105 8.26 5.12 -13.02
N THR A 106 7.97 5.50 -14.26
CA THR A 106 7.74 6.90 -14.64
C THR A 106 6.54 7.49 -13.89
N ALA A 107 5.44 6.74 -13.80
CA ALA A 107 4.24 7.18 -13.10
C ALA A 107 4.44 7.30 -11.58
N LEU A 108 5.24 6.42 -10.95
CA LEU A 108 5.59 6.52 -9.52
C LEU A 108 6.56 7.67 -9.21
N ARG A 109 7.43 8.04 -10.16
CA ARG A 109 8.35 9.17 -10.05
C ARG A 109 7.71 10.51 -10.38
N SER A 110 6.58 10.49 -11.08
CA SER A 110 5.88 11.71 -11.49
C SER A 110 5.56 12.60 -10.28
N PRO A 111 5.73 13.93 -10.39
CA PRO A 111 5.30 14.87 -9.35
C PRO A 111 3.77 14.96 -9.26
N SER A 112 3.04 14.44 -10.27
CA SER A 112 1.59 14.42 -10.27
C SER A 112 1.05 13.33 -9.36
N PRO A 113 0.26 13.67 -8.31
CA PRO A 113 -0.33 12.67 -7.43
C PRO A 113 -1.28 11.72 -8.17
N HIS A 114 -1.97 12.20 -9.21
CA HIS A 114 -2.86 11.38 -10.03
C HIS A 114 -2.08 10.28 -10.78
N ALA A 115 -0.91 10.60 -11.33
CA ALA A 115 -0.05 9.59 -11.97
C ALA A 115 0.42 8.53 -10.96
N ASN A 116 0.81 8.95 -9.74
CA ASN A 116 1.17 8.02 -8.68
C ASN A 116 -0.01 7.12 -8.30
N LEU A 117 -1.22 7.69 -8.14
CA LEU A 117 -2.43 6.95 -7.80
C LEU A 117 -2.82 5.93 -8.87
N LEU A 118 -2.64 6.26 -10.16
CA LEU A 118 -2.82 5.30 -11.26
C LEU A 118 -1.84 4.14 -11.14
N ALA A 119 -0.54 4.42 -10.96
CA ALA A 119 0.46 3.38 -10.78
C ALA A 119 0.13 2.49 -9.58
N LEU A 120 -0.22 3.09 -8.43
CA LEU A 120 -0.62 2.37 -7.23
C LEU A 120 -1.91 1.57 -7.43
N ALA A 121 -2.86 2.04 -8.25
CA ALA A 121 -4.06 1.28 -8.60
C ALA A 121 -3.74 0.04 -9.45
N ILE A 122 -2.74 0.14 -10.34
CA ILE A 122 -2.24 -1.01 -11.10
C ILE A 122 -1.51 -1.99 -10.18
N LEU A 123 -0.61 -1.51 -9.32
CA LEU A 123 0.14 -2.34 -8.38
C LEU A 123 -0.77 -3.03 -7.35
N ALA A 124 -1.85 -2.37 -6.92
CA ALA A 124 -2.86 -2.98 -6.06
C ALA A 124 -3.45 -4.27 -6.65
N LYS A 125 -3.50 -4.40 -7.99
CA LYS A 125 -4.03 -5.62 -8.63
C LYS A 125 -3.16 -6.84 -8.35
N ALA A 126 -1.87 -6.65 -8.08
CA ALA A 126 -0.98 -7.76 -7.73
C ALA A 126 -1.32 -8.36 -6.36
N SER A 127 -2.11 -7.70 -5.52
CA SER A 127 -2.60 -8.29 -4.27
C SER A 127 -3.81 -9.22 -4.44
N ALA A 128 -4.29 -9.44 -5.68
CA ALA A 128 -5.42 -10.32 -5.95
C ALA A 128 -5.07 -11.81 -5.80
N SER A 129 -3.80 -12.19 -6.01
CA SER A 129 -3.34 -13.57 -5.85
C SER A 129 -1.87 -13.63 -5.44
N PRO A 130 -1.42 -14.69 -4.72
CA PRO A 130 0.00 -14.86 -4.41
C PRO A 130 0.88 -14.95 -5.66
N SER A 131 0.35 -15.51 -6.75
CA SER A 131 1.06 -15.60 -8.03
C SER A 131 1.33 -14.23 -8.65
N ASP A 132 0.37 -13.30 -8.58
CA ASP A 132 0.56 -11.94 -9.09
C ASP A 132 1.53 -11.14 -8.23
N ALA A 133 1.46 -11.28 -6.90
CA ALA A 133 2.44 -10.69 -5.99
C ALA A 133 3.87 -11.21 -6.26
N ALA A 134 3.99 -12.51 -6.54
CA ALA A 134 5.25 -13.12 -6.96
C ALA A 134 5.75 -12.55 -8.30
N ILE A 135 4.89 -12.28 -9.28
CA ILE A 135 5.28 -11.60 -10.53
C ILE A 135 5.83 -10.20 -10.23
N LEU A 136 5.15 -9.41 -9.40
CA LEU A 136 5.62 -8.08 -9.03
C LEU A 136 6.97 -8.12 -8.28
N SER A 137 7.20 -9.15 -7.46
CA SER A 137 8.49 -9.32 -6.75
C SER A 137 9.70 -9.51 -7.69
N LEU A 138 9.46 -9.85 -8.96
CA LEU A 138 10.48 -9.98 -10.00
C LEU A 138 10.84 -8.63 -10.68
N MET A 139 10.15 -7.54 -10.32
CA MET A 139 10.36 -6.19 -10.84
C MET A 139 11.00 -5.29 -9.77
N PRO A 140 12.28 -5.48 -9.41
CA PRO A 140 12.91 -4.83 -8.26
C PRO A 140 12.84 -3.31 -8.31
N ARG A 141 12.95 -2.71 -9.50
CA ARG A 141 12.92 -1.25 -9.67
C ARG A 141 11.51 -0.68 -9.44
N VAL A 142 10.46 -1.41 -9.77
CA VAL A 142 9.08 -1.00 -9.45
C VAL A 142 8.84 -1.08 -7.95
N VAL A 143 9.35 -2.13 -7.28
CA VAL A 143 9.26 -2.26 -5.83
C VAL A 143 10.05 -1.15 -5.13
N GLU A 144 11.24 -0.82 -5.61
CA GLU A 144 12.03 0.31 -5.12
C GLU A 144 11.23 1.63 -5.18
N GLU A 145 10.63 1.94 -6.33
CA GLU A 145 9.84 3.16 -6.51
C GLU A 145 8.53 3.12 -5.70
N LEU A 146 7.93 1.96 -5.48
CA LEU A 146 6.80 1.81 -4.57
C LEU A 146 7.20 2.18 -3.13
N LEU A 147 8.32 1.64 -2.63
CA LEU A 147 8.84 1.93 -1.28
C LEU A 147 9.22 3.41 -1.14
N ARG A 148 9.90 3.96 -2.16
CA ARG A 148 10.25 5.37 -2.23
C ARG A 148 9.02 6.24 -2.19
N ARG A 149 8.01 5.96 -3.02
CA ARG A 149 6.80 6.77 -3.11
C ARG A 149 5.94 6.62 -1.85
N TRP A 150 5.93 5.44 -1.23
CA TRP A 150 5.31 5.21 0.08
C TRP A 150 5.85 6.15 1.15
N LEU A 151 7.17 6.26 1.31
CA LEU A 151 7.76 7.02 2.42
C LEU A 151 8.03 8.49 2.08
N SER A 152 8.36 8.83 0.83
CA SER A 152 8.73 10.20 0.45
C SER A 152 7.58 11.08 -0.07
N ALA A 153 6.42 10.51 -0.42
CA ALA A 153 5.30 11.28 -0.99
C ALA A 153 4.84 12.40 -0.04
N PRO A 154 4.83 13.67 -0.47
CA PRO A 154 4.30 14.77 0.33
C PRO A 154 2.77 14.74 0.44
N GLN A 155 2.08 14.17 -0.55
CA GLN A 155 0.64 14.00 -0.54
C GLN A 155 0.24 12.83 0.36
N VAL A 156 -0.67 13.10 1.30
CA VAL A 156 -1.14 12.09 2.26
C VAL A 156 -1.83 10.94 1.53
N GLU A 157 -2.73 11.24 0.59
CA GLU A 157 -3.50 10.24 -0.17
C GLU A 157 -2.62 9.22 -0.93
N VAL A 158 -1.52 9.68 -1.54
CA VAL A 158 -0.57 8.82 -2.27
C VAL A 158 0.13 7.89 -1.29
N GLY A 159 0.64 8.43 -0.19
CA GLY A 159 1.29 7.64 0.85
C GLY A 159 0.36 6.63 1.50
N GLU A 160 -0.89 7.02 1.79
CA GLU A 160 -1.92 6.10 2.34
C GLU A 160 -2.27 4.98 1.37
N ARG A 161 -2.40 5.30 0.08
CA ARG A 161 -2.66 4.30 -0.94
C ARG A 161 -1.48 3.34 -1.06
N ALA A 162 -0.25 3.84 -1.04
CA ALA A 162 0.96 3.02 -1.07
C ALA A 162 1.09 2.13 0.17
N SER A 163 0.81 2.64 1.38
CA SER A 163 0.76 1.84 2.62
C SER A 163 -0.20 0.66 2.49
N ARG A 164 -1.40 0.90 1.93
CA ARG A 164 -2.41 -0.13 1.71
C ARG A 164 -1.94 -1.17 0.69
N VAL A 165 -1.46 -0.73 -0.48
CA VAL A 165 -0.91 -1.62 -1.52
C VAL A 165 0.20 -2.50 -0.95
N LEU A 166 1.15 -1.91 -0.22
CA LEU A 166 2.25 -2.65 0.38
C LEU A 166 1.78 -3.67 1.41
N GLY A 167 0.85 -3.27 2.29
CA GLY A 167 0.25 -4.17 3.26
C GLY A 167 -0.51 -5.32 2.61
N ASP A 168 -1.28 -5.06 1.56
CA ASP A 168 -2.07 -6.09 0.85
C ASP A 168 -1.16 -7.05 0.08
N LEU A 169 -0.07 -6.56 -0.52
CA LEU A 169 0.94 -7.39 -1.17
C LEU A 169 1.65 -8.32 -0.19
N LEU A 170 2.07 -7.79 0.96
CA LEU A 170 2.73 -8.58 2.00
C LEU A 170 1.76 -9.56 2.67
N ASP A 171 0.48 -9.20 2.82
CA ASP A 171 -0.54 -10.11 3.34
C ASP A 171 -0.76 -11.29 2.40
N ILE A 172 -1.12 -11.03 1.14
CA ILE A 172 -1.44 -12.10 0.18
C ILE A 172 -0.25 -13.04 -0.06
N ASP A 173 0.97 -12.51 0.02
CA ASP A 173 2.21 -13.26 -0.22
C ASP A 173 2.82 -13.86 1.05
N CYS A 174 2.23 -13.66 2.24
CA CYS A 174 2.76 -14.22 3.48
C CYS A 174 2.79 -15.76 3.45
N GLU A 175 3.98 -16.36 3.64
CA GLU A 175 4.20 -17.82 3.60
C GLU A 175 3.65 -18.58 4.81
N LEU A 176 3.34 -17.88 5.91
CA LEU A 176 2.77 -18.51 7.10
C LEU A 176 1.28 -18.85 6.85
N PRO A 177 0.66 -19.78 7.60
CA PRO A 177 -0.78 -20.04 7.49
C PRO A 177 -1.61 -18.76 7.72
N PRO A 178 -2.77 -18.59 7.05
CA PRO A 178 -3.66 -17.47 7.33
C PRO A 178 -4.13 -17.53 8.79
N PRO A 179 -4.24 -16.38 9.47
CA PRO A 179 -4.70 -16.35 10.86
C PRO A 179 -6.14 -16.88 10.95
N SER A 180 -6.37 -17.79 11.91
CA SER A 180 -7.65 -18.45 12.17
C SER A 180 -8.80 -17.46 12.47
N SER A 181 -8.46 -16.28 13.02
CA SER A 181 -9.41 -15.21 13.34
C SER A 181 -8.70 -13.86 13.51
N LEU A 182 -8.81 -12.94 12.54
CA LEU A 182 -8.51 -11.53 12.78
C LEU A 182 -9.82 -10.76 13.02
N PRO A 183 -9.96 -9.97 14.10
CA PRO A 183 -11.06 -9.04 14.24
C PRO A 183 -10.95 -8.01 13.11
N THR A 184 -12.10 -7.67 12.54
CA THR A 184 -12.22 -6.64 11.50
C THR A 184 -11.98 -5.26 12.15
N LEU A 185 -10.74 -4.94 12.47
CA LEU A 185 -10.37 -3.63 13.00
C LEU A 185 -10.29 -2.64 11.84
N THR A 186 -11.33 -1.80 11.75
CA THR A 186 -11.45 -0.55 10.98
C THR A 186 -11.07 -0.58 9.48
N ALA A 187 -12.10 -0.55 8.64
CA ALA A 187 -12.20 0.16 7.34
C ALA A 187 -11.13 -0.07 6.26
N THR A 188 -10.43 -1.18 6.27
CA THR A 188 -9.82 -1.73 5.05
C THR A 188 -10.32 -3.16 4.90
N GLU A 189 -11.06 -3.44 3.83
CA GLU A 189 -11.45 -4.79 3.44
C GLU A 189 -10.17 -5.61 3.20
N ILE A 190 -9.67 -6.25 4.25
CA ILE A 190 -8.56 -7.20 4.12
C ILE A 190 -9.10 -8.36 3.31
N VAL A 191 -8.64 -8.51 2.07
CA VAL A 191 -8.83 -9.72 1.28
C VAL A 191 -8.19 -10.86 2.06
N ARG A 192 -9.01 -11.64 2.76
CA ARG A 192 -8.53 -12.76 3.56
C ARG A 192 -7.97 -13.82 2.62
N ARG A 193 -6.66 -14.03 2.68
CA ARG A 193 -6.02 -15.14 1.98
C ARG A 193 -6.53 -16.46 2.53
N ARG A 194 -6.84 -17.40 1.64
CA ARG A 194 -7.35 -18.73 1.99
C ARG A 194 -6.23 -19.77 2.16
N ALA A 195 -5.01 -19.43 1.74
CA ALA A 195 -3.85 -20.28 1.76
C ALA A 195 -2.57 -19.44 2.01
N PRO A 196 -1.47 -20.09 2.41
CA PRO A 196 -0.12 -19.51 2.36
C PRO A 196 0.23 -18.93 0.99
N GLY A 197 0.93 -17.79 1.01
CA GLY A 197 1.57 -17.18 -0.17
C GLY A 197 2.97 -17.76 -0.45
N GLN A 198 3.75 -17.08 -1.29
CA GLN A 198 5.07 -17.57 -1.72
C GLN A 198 6.24 -16.94 -0.95
N GLY A 199 6.01 -15.88 -0.16
CA GLY A 199 7.03 -15.18 0.62
C GLY A 199 8.03 -14.37 -0.20
N ARG A 200 7.86 -14.26 -1.52
CA ARG A 200 8.83 -13.60 -2.42
C ARG A 200 8.87 -12.09 -2.24
N MET A 201 7.74 -11.45 -1.98
CA MET A 201 7.64 -10.03 -1.67
C MET A 201 8.25 -9.72 -0.30
N TRP A 202 8.05 -10.60 0.68
CA TRP A 202 8.72 -10.51 1.98
C TRP A 202 10.24 -10.56 1.83
N GLN A 203 10.74 -11.57 1.13
CA GLN A 203 12.16 -11.70 0.82
C GLN A 203 12.69 -10.47 0.06
N ARG A 204 11.93 -9.97 -0.92
CA ARG A 204 12.32 -8.77 -1.67
C ARG A 204 12.47 -7.54 -0.77
N ILE A 205 11.68 -7.38 0.28
CA ILE A 205 11.71 -6.16 1.11
C ILE A 205 12.67 -6.30 2.29
N PHE A 206 12.70 -7.47 2.94
CA PHE A 206 13.43 -7.67 4.19
C PHE A 206 14.77 -8.41 4.01
N HIS A 207 14.99 -9.07 2.87
CA HIS A 207 16.21 -9.85 2.57
C HIS A 207 16.98 -9.29 1.38
N ASP A 208 16.53 -8.18 0.79
CA ASP A 208 17.29 -7.39 -0.18
C ASP A 208 17.90 -6.19 0.54
N LYS A 209 19.24 -6.15 0.62
CA LYS A 209 19.96 -5.14 1.39
C LYS A 209 19.70 -3.73 0.88
N GLU A 210 19.54 -3.57 -0.43
CA GLU A 210 19.34 -2.26 -1.05
C GLU A 210 17.95 -1.72 -0.72
N LEU A 211 16.92 -2.55 -0.85
CA LEU A 211 15.53 -2.16 -0.56
C LEU A 211 15.28 -1.97 0.94
N PHE A 212 15.81 -2.85 1.78
CA PHE A 212 15.72 -2.68 3.22
C PHE A 212 16.48 -1.42 3.67
N GLY A 213 17.69 -1.20 3.12
CA GLY A 213 18.48 0.01 3.35
C GLY A 213 17.76 1.28 2.91
N LEU A 214 17.02 1.24 1.80
CA LEU A 214 16.19 2.36 1.34
C LEU A 214 15.09 2.70 2.35
N VAL A 215 14.37 1.71 2.88
CA VAL A 215 13.33 1.93 3.91
C VAL A 215 13.93 2.60 5.14
N LEU A 216 15.08 2.11 5.63
CA LEU A 216 15.76 2.69 6.79
C LEU A 216 16.28 4.11 6.53
N SER A 217 16.79 4.37 5.33
CA SER A 217 17.29 5.70 4.95
C SER A 217 16.14 6.71 4.91
N LEU A 218 15.02 6.35 4.27
CA LEU A 218 13.84 7.22 4.19
C LEU A 218 13.20 7.45 5.56
N ALA A 219 13.20 6.46 6.44
CA ALA A 219 12.76 6.59 7.83
C ALA A 219 13.63 7.55 8.68
N LYS A 220 14.87 7.80 8.24
CA LYS A 220 15.81 8.78 8.80
C LYS A 220 15.79 10.12 8.06
N GLY A 221 14.90 10.28 7.08
CA GLY A 221 14.77 11.52 6.31
C GLY A 221 15.79 11.64 5.18
N GLN A 222 16.43 10.55 4.78
CA GLN A 222 17.45 10.52 3.73
C GLN A 222 16.95 9.72 2.55
N ASP A 223 16.76 10.40 1.41
CA ASP A 223 16.47 9.76 0.14
C ASP A 223 17.80 9.62 -0.64
N PRO A 224 18.27 8.38 -0.88
CA PRO A 224 19.56 8.12 -1.53
C PRO A 224 19.52 8.28 -3.07
N SER A 225 18.51 8.94 -3.62
CA SER A 225 18.43 9.18 -5.06
C SER A 225 19.63 10.02 -5.53
N PRO A 226 20.22 9.69 -6.70
CA PRO A 226 21.35 10.42 -7.23
C PRO A 226 20.90 11.84 -7.63
N THR A 227 21.42 12.85 -6.94
CA THR A 227 21.33 14.25 -7.38
C THR A 227 22.49 14.56 -8.33
N ALA A 228 22.36 15.62 -9.13
CA ALA A 228 23.39 16.05 -10.07
C ALA A 228 24.75 16.32 -9.39
N ASP A 229 24.73 16.65 -8.09
CA ASP A 229 25.90 16.99 -7.29
C ASP A 229 26.38 15.83 -6.39
N GLY A 230 25.73 14.67 -6.46
CA GLY A 230 26.08 13.49 -5.66
C GLY A 230 25.65 13.55 -4.19
N GLU A 231 24.87 14.56 -3.79
CA GLU A 231 24.31 14.69 -2.44
C GLU A 231 22.99 13.90 -2.31
N SER A 232 22.74 13.33 -1.13
CA SER A 232 21.45 12.68 -0.81
C SER A 232 20.36 13.72 -0.60
N VAL A 233 19.16 13.49 -1.15
CA VAL A 233 18.02 14.38 -0.92
C VAL A 233 17.51 14.21 0.52
N THR A 234 17.52 15.29 1.31
CA THR A 234 16.96 15.28 2.66
C THR A 234 15.46 15.59 2.62
N LEU A 235 14.64 14.75 3.24
CA LEU A 235 13.22 15.00 3.42
C LEU A 235 13.01 16.20 4.36
N SER A 236 11.97 16.99 4.10
CA SER A 236 11.53 18.01 5.08
C SER A 236 11.09 17.35 6.39
N GLU A 237 11.15 18.09 7.51
CA GLU A 237 10.69 17.59 8.82
C GLU A 237 9.26 17.01 8.74
N ARG A 238 8.37 17.71 8.05
CA ARG A 238 7.00 17.23 7.81
C ARG A 238 6.96 15.90 7.05
N GLN A 239 7.78 15.73 6.02
CA GLN A 239 7.83 14.47 5.26
C GLN A 239 8.44 13.35 6.10
N LEU A 240 9.44 13.65 6.94
CA LEU A 240 10.00 12.70 7.89
C LEU A 240 8.93 12.19 8.86
N SER A 241 8.19 13.09 9.53
CA SER A 241 7.10 12.72 10.43
C SER A 241 6.03 11.88 9.71
N LEU A 242 5.69 12.22 8.46
CA LEU A 242 4.77 11.43 7.63
C LEU A 242 5.32 10.03 7.31
N ALA A 243 6.59 9.93 6.92
CA ALA A 243 7.25 8.66 6.63
C ALA A 243 7.26 7.74 7.85
N GLN A 244 7.68 8.27 9.00
CA GLN A 244 7.70 7.55 10.27
C GLN A 244 6.30 7.13 10.71
N GLY A 245 5.31 8.02 10.61
CA GLY A 245 3.91 7.71 10.89
C GLY A 245 3.32 6.65 9.96
N ARG A 246 3.74 6.57 8.70
CA ARG A 246 3.34 5.50 7.76
C ARG A 246 3.93 4.15 8.13
N ILE A 247 5.20 4.12 8.54
CA ILE A 247 5.86 2.90 9.04
C ILE A 247 5.14 2.38 10.29
N LEU A 248 4.91 3.25 11.28
CA LEU A 248 4.21 2.92 12.52
C LEU A 248 2.80 2.37 12.25
N ARG A 249 2.07 2.88 11.26
CA ARG A 249 0.71 2.39 10.95
C ARG A 249 0.69 1.07 10.19
N LEU A 250 1.74 0.75 9.42
CA LEU A 250 1.82 -0.52 8.68
C LEU A 250 2.30 -1.68 9.57
N LEU A 251 3.24 -1.41 10.48
CA LEU A 251 3.92 -2.45 11.27
C LEU A 251 3.01 -3.36 12.11
N PRO A 252 1.93 -2.89 12.78
CA PRO A 252 1.04 -3.77 13.53
C PRO A 252 0.43 -4.88 12.66
N ARG A 253 0.01 -4.52 11.43
CA ARG A 253 -0.50 -5.48 10.45
C ARG A 253 0.59 -6.48 10.07
N LEU A 254 1.80 -6.02 9.74
CA LEU A 254 2.89 -6.91 9.35
C LEU A 254 3.35 -7.82 10.49
N ALA A 255 3.37 -7.32 11.73
CA ALA A 255 3.71 -8.12 12.91
C ALA A 255 2.69 -9.24 13.15
N SER A 256 1.40 -8.99 12.92
CA SER A 256 0.37 -10.02 13.00
C SER A 256 0.49 -11.11 11.92
N LEU A 257 1.12 -10.79 10.79
CA LEU A 257 1.38 -11.73 9.71
C LEU A 257 2.64 -12.53 9.99
N ASN A 258 3.74 -11.86 10.31
CA ASN A 258 5.03 -12.47 10.60
C ASN A 258 5.92 -11.53 11.44
N ILE A 259 5.73 -11.52 12.76
CA ILE A 259 6.54 -10.71 13.68
C ILE A 259 8.03 -11.03 13.62
N ILE A 260 8.40 -12.26 13.24
CA ILE A 260 9.79 -12.68 13.19
C ILE A 260 10.51 -11.92 12.07
N GLU A 261 9.90 -11.84 10.88
CA GLU A 261 10.47 -11.13 9.73
C GLU A 261 10.61 -9.62 9.96
N VAL A 262 9.62 -8.98 10.60
CA VAL A 262 9.74 -7.54 10.91
C VAL A 262 10.56 -7.27 12.17
N GLY A 263 10.69 -8.25 13.06
CA GLY A 263 11.27 -8.12 14.38
C GLY A 263 12.73 -8.56 14.49
N ILE A 264 13.28 -9.20 13.45
CA ILE A 264 14.66 -9.69 13.40
C ILE A 264 15.29 -9.19 12.11
N SER A 265 16.54 -8.75 12.19
CA SER A 265 17.25 -8.23 11.03
C SER A 265 18.09 -9.30 10.35
N GLN A 266 17.99 -9.36 9.02
CA GLN A 266 18.93 -10.08 8.15
C GLN A 266 20.22 -9.27 7.90
N PHE A 267 20.22 -7.98 8.28
CA PHE A 267 21.31 -7.04 8.06
C PHE A 267 21.69 -6.32 9.37
N PRO A 268 22.33 -7.02 10.33
CA PRO A 268 22.75 -6.43 11.60
C PRO A 268 23.64 -5.20 11.44
N GLU A 269 24.38 -5.08 10.33
CA GLU A 269 25.20 -3.91 10.03
C GLU A 269 24.37 -2.64 9.75
N LEU A 270 23.10 -2.79 9.35
CA LEU A 270 22.18 -1.67 9.12
C LEU A 270 21.36 -1.33 10.37
N THR A 271 21.06 -2.34 11.20
CA THR A 271 20.17 -2.22 12.36
C THR A 271 20.89 -2.18 13.71
N GLY A 272 22.19 -2.46 13.73
CA GLY A 272 23.05 -2.51 14.91
C GLY A 272 23.11 -3.87 15.62
N SER A 273 22.10 -4.74 15.43
CA SER A 273 22.02 -6.05 16.06
C SER A 273 21.10 -6.99 15.27
N PRO A 274 21.36 -8.32 15.24
CA PRO A 274 20.44 -9.28 14.64
C PRO A 274 19.06 -9.31 15.30
N GLU A 275 18.96 -8.98 16.60
CA GLU A 275 17.70 -8.99 17.36
C GLU A 275 16.86 -7.71 17.15
N VAL A 276 17.36 -6.77 16.35
CA VAL A 276 16.75 -5.47 16.10
C VAL A 276 16.32 -5.40 14.65
N GLY A 277 15.05 -5.72 14.37
CA GLY A 277 14.43 -5.55 13.06
C GLY A 277 13.81 -4.16 12.87
N LEU A 278 13.06 -3.99 11.77
CA LEU A 278 12.33 -2.75 11.50
C LEU A 278 11.32 -2.40 12.61
N LEU A 279 10.69 -3.42 13.21
CA LEU A 279 9.73 -3.25 14.30
C LEU A 279 10.38 -2.57 15.52
N GLN A 280 11.52 -3.08 15.97
CA GLN A 280 12.27 -2.52 17.11
C GLN A 280 12.80 -1.13 16.78
N LEU A 281 13.38 -0.94 15.60
CA LEU A 281 13.88 0.38 15.18
C LEU A 281 12.77 1.43 15.18
N ALA A 282 11.62 1.12 14.57
CA ALA A 282 10.49 2.03 14.50
C ALA A 282 9.94 2.37 15.90
N ALA A 283 9.78 1.36 16.75
CA ALA A 283 9.14 1.52 18.05
C ALA A 283 10.05 2.13 19.13
N LEU A 284 11.38 1.92 19.04
CA LEU A 284 12.32 2.30 20.10
C LEU A 284 13.26 3.44 19.71
N HIS A 285 13.55 3.63 18.42
CA HIS A 285 14.66 4.48 17.97
C HIS A 285 14.30 5.48 16.88
N MET A 286 13.17 5.33 16.20
CA MET A 286 12.77 6.18 15.08
C MET A 286 12.06 7.46 15.53
N VAL A 287 11.26 7.39 16.59
CA VAL A 287 10.40 8.49 17.06
C VAL A 287 11.13 9.36 18.06
N ASP A 288 11.21 10.66 17.77
CA ASP A 288 11.54 11.67 18.78
C ASP A 288 10.32 11.90 19.69
N LYS A 289 10.42 11.48 20.95
CA LYS A 289 9.33 11.62 21.93
C LYS A 289 9.13 13.06 22.43
N THR A 290 10.05 13.98 22.10
CA THR A 290 9.86 15.40 22.42
C THR A 290 8.84 16.07 21.49
N ASP A 291 8.67 15.55 20.27
CA ASP A 291 7.54 15.85 19.41
C ASP A 291 6.29 15.14 19.94
N THR A 292 5.38 15.92 20.54
CA THR A 292 4.16 15.39 21.17
C THR A 292 3.27 14.66 20.16
N LEU A 293 3.18 15.13 18.91
CA LEU A 293 2.33 14.48 17.90
C LEU A 293 2.92 13.13 17.50
N MET A 294 4.24 13.05 17.34
CA MET A 294 4.92 11.80 17.05
C MET A 294 4.91 10.83 18.23
N HIS A 295 4.98 11.32 19.46
CA HIS A 295 4.80 10.48 20.64
C HIS A 295 3.38 9.89 20.72
N LEU A 296 2.35 10.68 20.39
CA LEU A 296 0.98 10.16 20.30
C LEU A 296 0.83 9.09 19.21
N ASN A 297 1.49 9.27 18.04
CA ASN A 297 1.53 8.24 17.00
C ASN A 297 2.20 6.95 17.48
N LEU A 298 3.25 7.05 18.32
CA LEU A 298 3.91 5.89 18.91
C LEU A 298 2.99 5.17 19.90
N ILE A 299 2.21 5.91 20.69
CA ILE A 299 1.21 5.33 21.60
C ILE A 299 0.13 4.60 20.82
N ASP A 300 -0.44 5.23 19.79
CA ASP A 300 -1.44 4.63 18.90
C ASP A 300 -0.91 3.35 18.23
N PHE A 301 0.37 3.36 17.81
CA PHE A 301 1.05 2.17 17.31
C PHE A 301 1.04 1.02 18.31
N PHE A 302 1.42 1.25 19.58
CA PHE A 302 1.44 0.20 20.59
C PHE A 302 0.03 -0.26 20.98
N GLU A 303 -0.95 0.65 21.08
CA GLU A 303 -2.35 0.29 21.31
C GLU A 303 -2.88 -0.62 20.19
N THR A 304 -2.57 -0.28 18.93
CA THR A 304 -2.94 -1.07 17.75
C THR A 304 -2.19 -2.41 17.71
N LEU A 305 -0.89 -2.41 17.95
CA LEU A 305 -0.06 -3.62 17.97
C LEU A 305 -0.59 -4.63 18.98
N LEU A 306 -0.86 -4.22 20.23
CA LEU A 306 -1.38 -5.15 21.24
C LEU A 306 -2.80 -5.62 20.92
N SER A 307 -3.63 -4.73 20.36
CA SER A 307 -5.00 -5.07 19.97
C SER A 307 -5.05 -6.11 18.86
N VAL A 308 -4.15 -6.02 17.87
CA VAL A 308 -4.07 -7.00 16.79
C VAL A 308 -3.35 -8.26 17.28
N MET A 309 -2.22 -8.14 17.97
CA MET A 309 -1.45 -9.31 18.37
C MET A 309 -2.23 -10.23 19.31
N ARG A 310 -3.09 -9.73 20.21
CA ARG A 310 -3.85 -10.56 21.18
C ARG A 310 -4.67 -11.70 20.55
N VAL A 311 -5.06 -11.57 19.27
CA VAL A 311 -5.91 -12.54 18.57
C VAL A 311 -5.13 -13.47 17.64
N VAL A 312 -3.82 -13.26 17.53
CA VAL A 312 -2.93 -14.05 16.66
C VAL A 312 -2.39 -15.22 17.47
N GLU A 313 -2.23 -16.38 16.84
CA GLU A 313 -1.57 -17.51 17.47
C GLU A 313 -0.10 -17.20 17.74
N HIS A 314 0.37 -17.48 18.97
CA HIS A 314 1.71 -17.12 19.40
C HIS A 314 2.56 -18.35 19.66
N SER A 315 3.70 -18.42 18.98
CA SER A 315 4.81 -19.24 19.46
C SER A 315 5.48 -18.57 20.67
N HIS A 316 6.23 -19.34 21.46
CA HIS A 316 7.05 -18.78 22.54
C HIS A 316 8.01 -17.69 22.03
N ARG A 317 8.56 -17.87 20.82
CA ARG A 317 9.45 -16.89 20.19
C ARG A 317 8.74 -15.59 19.82
N THR A 318 7.57 -15.70 19.18
CA THR A 318 6.69 -14.56 18.83
C THR A 318 6.36 -13.73 20.08
N MET A 319 5.96 -14.40 21.15
CA MET A 319 5.63 -13.76 22.42
C MET A 319 6.86 -13.11 23.07
N GLY A 320 8.03 -13.75 23.02
CA GLY A 320 9.29 -13.19 23.52
C GLY A 320 9.62 -11.84 22.86
N ILE A 321 9.57 -11.79 21.52
CA ILE A 321 9.82 -10.55 20.76
C ILE A 321 8.86 -9.43 21.20
N LEU A 322 7.57 -9.74 21.33
CA LEU A 322 6.56 -8.76 21.73
C LEU A 322 6.78 -8.25 23.17
N LYS A 323 7.06 -9.16 24.11
CA LYS A 323 7.34 -8.83 25.51
C LYS A 323 8.57 -7.92 25.62
N ASP A 324 9.66 -8.28 24.97
CA ASP A 324 10.90 -7.51 25.02
C ASP A 324 10.71 -6.11 24.43
N LEU A 325 9.97 -6.00 23.31
CA LEU A 325 9.64 -4.72 22.69
C LEU A 325 8.86 -3.80 23.64
N VAL A 326 7.78 -4.31 24.22
CA VAL A 326 6.88 -3.51 25.07
C VAL A 326 7.54 -3.15 26.39
N LYS A 327 8.31 -4.07 26.99
CA LYS A 327 9.08 -3.79 28.22
C LYS A 327 10.10 -2.69 28.00
N GLN A 328 10.83 -2.72 26.88
CA GLN A 328 11.80 -1.67 26.56
C GLN A 328 11.12 -0.34 26.31
N ALA A 329 10.01 -0.32 25.56
CA ALA A 329 9.30 0.91 25.24
C ALA A 329 8.69 1.61 26.46
N THR A 330 8.20 0.83 27.44
CA THR A 330 7.51 1.34 28.63
C THR A 330 8.42 1.64 29.82
N ARG A 331 9.70 1.28 29.75
CA ARG A 331 10.67 1.42 30.87
C ARG A 331 10.71 2.84 31.43
N ASP A 332 10.78 3.82 30.54
CA ASP A 332 10.91 5.25 30.87
C ASP A 332 9.79 6.10 30.24
N ASP A 333 8.65 5.48 29.91
CA ASP A 333 7.52 6.12 29.23
C ASP A 333 6.21 5.88 29.97
N ASN A 334 5.98 6.72 30.99
CA ASN A 334 4.77 6.62 31.82
C ASN A 334 3.49 6.92 31.04
N LEU A 335 3.56 7.77 30.01
CA LEU A 335 2.41 8.08 29.16
C LEU A 335 1.98 6.85 28.38
N LEU A 336 2.93 6.18 27.71
CA LEU A 336 2.68 4.92 27.02
C LEU A 336 2.17 3.85 28.01
N LYS A 337 2.84 3.67 29.14
CA LYS A 337 2.44 2.67 30.15
C LYS A 337 1.01 2.88 30.65
N ASN A 338 0.62 4.13 30.90
CA ASN A 338 -0.74 4.48 31.33
C ASN A 338 -1.76 4.29 30.20
N ALA A 339 -1.42 4.66 28.97
CA ALA A 339 -2.27 4.46 27.80
C ALA A 339 -2.61 2.97 27.64
N LEU A 340 -1.59 2.10 27.62
CA LEU A 340 -1.77 0.65 27.53
C LEU A 340 -2.56 0.08 28.71
N GLY A 341 -2.31 0.54 29.94
CA GLY A 341 -3.08 0.11 31.11
C GLY A 341 -4.56 0.50 31.06
N SER A 342 -4.89 1.62 30.40
CA SER A 342 -6.26 2.13 30.25
C SER A 342 -7.00 1.58 29.03
N LEU A 343 -6.27 1.04 28.04
CA LEU A 343 -6.81 0.57 26.76
C LEU A 343 -7.98 -0.43 26.90
N PRO A 344 -7.96 -1.41 27.83
CA PRO A 344 -9.10 -2.30 28.04
C PRO A 344 -10.40 -1.58 28.41
N ASN A 345 -10.31 -0.44 29.11
CA ASN A 345 -11.48 0.33 29.54
C ASN A 345 -12.09 1.16 28.40
N ARG A 346 -11.34 1.34 27.31
CA ARG A 346 -11.76 2.03 26.08
C ARG A 346 -12.15 1.05 24.96
N THR A 347 -12.05 -0.25 25.21
CA THR A 347 -12.38 -1.32 24.27
C THR A 347 -13.79 -1.84 24.57
N VAL A 348 -14.46 -2.43 23.58
CA VAL A 348 -15.79 -3.04 23.75
C VAL A 348 -15.77 -4.09 24.89
N PRO A 349 -16.85 -4.19 25.71
CA PRO A 349 -16.86 -5.05 26.90
C PRO A 349 -16.52 -6.51 26.62
N GLU A 350 -16.90 -7.04 25.46
CA GLU A 350 -16.67 -8.44 25.07
C GLU A 350 -15.18 -8.77 24.90
N GLU A 351 -14.37 -7.80 24.50
CA GLU A 351 -12.93 -7.98 24.25
C GLU A 351 -12.05 -7.45 25.40
N SER A 352 -12.62 -6.65 26.30
CA SER A 352 -11.91 -5.92 27.36
C SER A 352 -11.10 -6.83 28.29
N GLU A 353 -11.70 -7.92 28.79
CA GLU A 353 -11.02 -8.79 29.77
C GLU A 353 -9.89 -9.62 29.13
N SER A 354 -10.10 -10.07 27.89
CA SER A 354 -9.07 -10.75 27.11
C SER A 354 -7.87 -9.83 26.86
N LEU A 355 -8.13 -8.60 26.42
CA LEU A 355 -7.09 -7.60 26.21
C LEU A 355 -6.37 -7.24 27.52
N ARG A 356 -7.09 -7.09 28.63
CA ARG A 356 -6.51 -6.81 29.95
C ARG A 356 -5.55 -7.91 30.39
N THR A 357 -5.93 -9.17 30.21
CA THR A 357 -5.09 -10.33 30.55
C THR A 357 -3.85 -10.37 29.67
N PHE A 358 -4.02 -10.14 28.36
CA PHE A 358 -2.91 -10.10 27.41
C PHE A 358 -1.91 -8.99 27.72
N ILE A 359 -2.37 -7.76 27.97
CA ILE A 359 -1.50 -6.62 28.32
C ILE A 359 -0.72 -6.91 29.61
N ARG A 360 -1.37 -7.52 30.62
CA ARG A 360 -0.70 -7.91 31.86
C ARG A 360 0.40 -8.94 31.61
N ASP A 361 0.15 -9.95 30.78
CA ASP A 361 1.15 -10.96 30.45
C ASP A 361 2.33 -10.37 29.66
N VAL A 362 2.06 -9.43 28.75
CA VAL A 362 3.10 -8.78 27.94
C VAL A 362 3.97 -7.84 28.78
N LEU A 363 3.39 -7.16 29.77
CA LEU A 363 4.10 -6.23 30.66
C LEU A 363 4.80 -6.90 31.85
N ALA A 364 4.42 -8.13 32.22
CA ALA A 364 5.06 -8.93 33.26
C ALA A 364 6.42 -9.43 32.77
#